data_AF-A0A151QTA1-F1
#
_entry.id   AF-A0A151QTA1-F1
#
_cell.length_a   1.000
_cell.length_b   1.000
_cell.length_c   1.000
_cell.angle_alpha   90.00
_cell.angle_beta   90.00
_cell.angle_gamma   90.00
#
_symmetry.space_group_name_H-M   'P 1'
#
loop_
_entity.id
_entity.type
_entity.pdbx_description
1 polymer ?
#
loop_
_entity_poly.entity_id
_entity_poly.type
_entity_poly.pdbx_seq_one_letter_code
_entity_poly.pdbx_strand_id
1 'polypeptide(L)'
;QVNPVITKAVNWKQPSKLYYNRATAPDLLLEEKNDQSFRSFSATNIYEWNIDGLTEYNILSTLQHMTMVSTAYQTALDSTDDAIVEILTSGFSGQLKGWWDNYVSEEEKHEILTAVKTDAEGNIITTVKV
;
A
#
# COMPACT_ATOMS: atom_id res chain seq x y z
N GLN A 1 -19.13 37.05 35.18
CA GLN A 1 -18.81 37.48 33.81
C GLN A 1 -18.48 36.21 33.03
N VAL A 2 -19.35 35.80 32.11
CA VAL A 2 -19.25 34.51 31.40
C VAL A 2 -18.49 34.74 30.11
N ASN A 3 -17.41 33.99 29.86
CA ASN A 3 -16.64 34.09 28.62
C ASN A 3 -17.47 33.52 27.44
N PRO A 4 -17.51 34.18 26.27
CA PRO A 4 -18.16 33.61 25.10
C PRO A 4 -17.33 32.46 24.52
N VAL A 5 -18.01 31.37 24.17
CA VAL A 5 -17.43 30.24 23.44
C VAL A 5 -17.12 30.70 22.02
N ILE A 6 -15.83 30.79 21.66
CA ILE A 6 -15.40 31.03 20.28
C ILE A 6 -15.57 29.73 19.50
N THR A 7 -16.72 29.56 18.88
CA THR A 7 -16.92 28.51 17.88
C THR A 7 -16.17 28.94 16.61
N LYS A 8 -14.92 28.49 16.46
CA LYS A 8 -14.20 28.63 15.20
C LYS A 8 -15.00 27.90 14.12
N ALA A 9 -15.64 28.66 13.24
CA ALA A 9 -16.39 28.12 12.12
C ALA A 9 -15.47 27.21 11.31
N VAL A 10 -15.90 25.96 11.12
CA VAL A 10 -15.27 25.02 10.19
C VAL A 10 -15.35 25.69 8.81
N ASN A 11 -14.22 26.19 8.35
CA ASN A 11 -14.12 26.87 7.08
C ASN A 11 -14.09 25.79 6.01
N TRP A 12 -15.26 25.38 5.53
CA TRP A 12 -15.39 24.46 4.41
C TRP A 12 -14.77 25.11 3.18
N LYS A 13 -13.52 24.76 2.86
CA LYS A 13 -12.93 25.11 1.57
C LYS A 13 -13.76 24.43 0.50
N GLN A 14 -14.35 25.21 -0.39
CA GLN A 14 -15.10 24.69 -1.54
C GLN A 14 -14.17 23.84 -2.41
N PRO A 15 -14.56 22.60 -2.78
CA PRO A 15 -13.76 21.76 -3.66
C PRO A 15 -13.48 22.46 -4.99
N SER A 16 -12.22 22.51 -5.37
CA SER A 16 -11.77 23.17 -6.59
C SER A 16 -12.12 22.34 -7.83
N LYS A 17 -13.08 22.86 -8.61
CA LYS A 17 -13.43 22.52 -10.01
C LYS A 17 -14.04 21.13 -10.25
N LEU A 18 -15.30 21.14 -10.70
CA LEU A 18 -16.02 19.98 -11.24
C LEU A 18 -15.61 19.76 -12.71
N TYR A 19 -15.24 18.53 -13.10
CA TYR A 19 -14.76 18.23 -14.46
C TYR A 19 -15.88 17.94 -15.49
N TYR A 20 -17.06 17.48 -15.04
CA TYR A 20 -18.17 17.12 -15.93
C TYR A 20 -19.35 18.07 -15.80
N ASN A 21 -19.85 18.58 -16.93
CA ASN A 21 -21.02 19.46 -17.00
C ASN A 21 -22.35 18.69 -17.03
N ARG A 22 -22.45 17.53 -16.35
CA ARG A 22 -23.63 16.65 -16.37
C ARG A 22 -23.98 16.20 -14.96
N ALA A 23 -25.27 15.94 -14.72
CA ALA A 23 -25.77 15.38 -13.47
C ALA A 23 -25.24 13.95 -13.26
N THR A 24 -24.05 13.86 -12.69
CA THR A 24 -23.46 12.62 -12.18
C THR A 24 -23.72 12.55 -10.69
N ALA A 25 -23.95 11.36 -10.13
CA ALA A 25 -24.21 11.19 -8.70
C ALA A 25 -23.12 11.89 -7.87
N PRO A 26 -23.45 12.52 -6.73
CA PRO A 26 -22.50 13.30 -5.93
C PRO A 26 -21.26 12.51 -5.51
N ASP A 27 -21.39 11.18 -5.38
CA ASP A 27 -20.33 10.26 -5.01
C ASP A 27 -19.26 10.10 -6.12
N LEU A 28 -19.61 10.43 -7.37
CA LEU A 28 -18.73 10.41 -8.55
C LEU A 28 -18.11 11.79 -8.86
N LEU A 29 -18.47 12.84 -8.12
CA LEU A 29 -17.99 14.22 -8.35
C LEU A 29 -16.74 14.57 -7.55
N LEU A 30 -16.38 13.75 -6.56
CA LEU A 30 -15.12 13.87 -5.86
C LEU A 30 -14.08 13.07 -6.63
N GLU A 31 -13.14 13.75 -7.29
CA GLU A 31 -11.88 13.11 -7.63
C GLU A 31 -11.25 12.61 -6.33
N GLU A 32 -11.24 11.28 -6.12
CA GLU A 32 -10.19 10.68 -5.32
C GLU A 32 -8.90 10.95 -6.09
N LYS A 33 -8.12 11.91 -5.59
CA LYS A 33 -6.96 12.46 -6.27
C LYS A 33 -5.99 11.33 -6.54
N ASN A 34 -5.93 10.91 -7.81
CA ASN A 34 -5.31 9.65 -8.13
C ASN A 34 -3.80 9.81 -8.31
N ASP A 35 -3.08 9.82 -7.19
CA ASP A 35 -1.62 9.87 -7.14
C ASP A 35 -0.96 8.53 -7.57
N GLN A 36 -1.73 7.63 -8.22
CA GLN A 36 -1.29 6.82 -9.37
C GLN A 36 -0.88 7.68 -10.59
N SER A 37 -0.20 8.81 -10.34
CA SER A 37 0.98 9.15 -11.14
C SER A 37 1.73 7.86 -11.41
N PHE A 38 2.04 7.54 -12.66
CA PHE A 38 2.76 6.34 -13.04
C PHE A 38 4.08 6.28 -12.24
N ARG A 39 4.07 5.58 -11.11
CA ARG A 39 5.26 5.35 -10.29
C ARG A 39 6.07 4.33 -11.05
N SER A 40 7.09 4.77 -11.77
CA SER A 40 8.15 3.87 -12.20
C SER A 40 8.84 3.35 -10.93
N PHE A 41 8.74 2.04 -10.68
CA PHE A 41 9.42 1.42 -9.56
C PHE A 41 10.83 1.00 -9.98
N SER A 42 11.83 1.41 -9.20
CA SER A 42 13.22 1.02 -9.40
C SER A 42 13.60 0.01 -8.32
N ALA A 43 14.36 -1.01 -8.69
CA ALA A 43 14.92 -1.99 -7.77
C ALA A 43 16.10 -1.45 -6.92
N THR A 44 16.34 -0.14 -6.94
CA THR A 44 17.43 0.52 -6.20
C THR A 44 16.95 1.30 -4.98
N ASN A 45 15.63 1.41 -4.79
CA ASN A 45 15.03 2.32 -3.82
C ASN A 45 14.15 1.56 -2.82
N ILE A 46 14.41 1.73 -1.52
CA ILE A 46 13.51 1.21 -0.48
C ILE A 46 12.25 2.09 -0.45
N TYR A 47 11.09 1.46 -0.54
CA TYR A 47 9.79 2.11 -0.51
C TYR A 47 9.14 1.92 0.86
N GLU A 48 8.44 2.95 1.33
CA GLU A 48 7.71 2.93 2.59
C GLU A 48 6.22 2.61 2.34
N TRP A 49 5.67 1.76 3.20
CA TRP A 49 4.30 1.29 3.13
C TRP A 49 3.56 1.69 4.41
N ASN A 50 2.58 2.58 4.27
CA ASN A 50 1.67 2.97 5.34
C ASN A 50 0.22 2.82 4.88
N ILE A 51 -0.65 2.37 5.78
CA ILE A 51 -2.10 2.26 5.56
C ILE A 51 -2.91 3.20 6.49
N ASP A 52 -2.25 4.04 7.29
CA ASP A 52 -2.88 4.95 8.23
C ASP A 52 -3.85 5.91 7.54
N GLY A 53 -5.12 5.89 7.98
CA GLY A 53 -6.17 6.76 7.47
C GLY A 53 -6.59 6.49 6.02
N LEU A 54 -6.07 5.45 5.37
CA LEU A 54 -6.45 5.08 4.01
C LEU A 54 -7.88 4.50 3.96
N THR A 55 -8.54 4.71 2.83
CA THR A 55 -9.76 3.97 2.46
C THR A 55 -9.40 2.57 1.95
N GLU A 56 -10.38 1.66 1.91
CA GLU A 56 -10.18 0.30 1.38
C GLU A 56 -9.59 0.31 -0.04
N TYR A 57 -10.06 1.20 -0.91
CA TYR A 57 -9.53 1.36 -2.26
C TYR A 57 -8.04 1.75 -2.26
N ASN A 58 -7.64 2.69 -1.41
CA ASN A 58 -6.24 3.11 -1.29
C ASN A 58 -5.35 2.01 -0.73
N ILE A 59 -5.87 1.16 0.17
CA ILE A 59 -5.16 -0.03 0.66
C ILE A 59 -4.94 -1.02 -0.50
N LEU A 60 -5.96 -1.30 -1.32
CA LEU A 60 -5.84 -2.15 -2.51
C LEU A 60 -4.83 -1.59 -3.53
N SER A 61 -4.82 -0.28 -3.77
CA SER A 61 -3.80 0.37 -4.62
C SER A 61 -2.40 0.27 -4.01
N THR A 62 -2.27 0.28 -2.69
CA THR A 62 -0.97 0.11 -1.99
C THR A 62 -0.46 -1.32 -2.15
N LEU A 63 -1.32 -2.32 -2.00
CA LEU A 63 -0.98 -3.73 -2.26
C LEU A 63 -0.55 -3.96 -3.72
N GLN A 64 -1.22 -3.30 -4.67
CA GLN A 64 -0.82 -3.36 -6.07
C GLN A 64 0.57 -2.74 -6.29
N HIS A 65 0.87 -1.61 -5.64
CA HIS A 65 2.20 -1.01 -5.67
C HIS A 65 3.28 -1.93 -5.08
N MET A 66 3.02 -2.58 -3.94
CA MET A 66 3.94 -3.57 -3.36
C MET A 66 4.25 -4.70 -4.34
N THR A 67 3.23 -5.22 -5.04
CA THR A 67 3.40 -6.26 -6.07
C THR A 67 4.26 -5.78 -7.23
N MET A 68 4.06 -4.54 -7.69
CA MET A 68 4.88 -3.97 -8.76
C MET A 68 6.34 -3.77 -8.33
N VAL A 69 6.57 -3.29 -7.10
CA VAL A 69 7.91 -3.16 -6.51
C VAL A 69 8.60 -4.53 -6.41
N SER A 70 7.91 -5.55 -5.91
CA SER A 70 8.40 -6.93 -5.85
C SER A 70 8.85 -7.44 -7.23
N THR A 71 8.00 -7.24 -8.25
CA THR A 71 8.30 -7.64 -9.62
C THR A 71 9.51 -6.88 -10.19
N ALA A 72 9.66 -5.60 -9.87
CA ALA A 72 10.81 -4.81 -10.29
C ALA A 72 12.11 -5.33 -9.67
N TYR A 73 12.12 -5.68 -8.38
CA TYR A 73 13.27 -6.31 -7.73
C TYR A 73 13.64 -7.66 -8.34
N GLN A 74 12.64 -8.51 -8.58
CA GLN A 74 12.85 -9.82 -9.20
C GLN A 74 13.41 -9.70 -10.63
N THR A 75 12.95 -8.71 -11.40
CA THR A 75 13.35 -8.56 -12.81
C THR A 75 14.65 -7.80 -13.02
N ALA A 76 15.00 -6.84 -12.15
CA ALA A 76 16.17 -6.00 -12.33
C ALA A 76 17.41 -6.51 -11.59
N LEU A 77 17.23 -7.27 -10.51
CA LEU A 77 18.32 -7.61 -9.60
C LEU A 77 18.56 -9.13 -9.45
N ASP A 78 17.79 -9.97 -10.17
CA ASP A 78 17.73 -11.44 -10.00
C ASP A 78 17.75 -11.84 -8.51
N SER A 79 17.08 -11.04 -7.66
CA SER A 79 17.10 -11.23 -6.22
C SER A 79 16.35 -12.49 -5.84
N THR A 80 16.87 -13.19 -4.83
CA THR A 80 16.17 -14.30 -4.21
C THR A 80 14.88 -13.80 -3.57
N ASP A 81 13.82 -14.60 -3.63
CA ASP A 81 12.51 -14.25 -3.10
C ASP A 81 12.62 -13.79 -1.63
N ASP A 82 13.44 -14.47 -0.82
CA ASP A 82 13.74 -14.10 0.58
C ASP A 82 14.21 -12.64 0.74
N ALA A 83 15.11 -12.18 -0.14
CA ALA A 83 15.65 -10.81 -0.08
C ALA A 83 14.58 -9.78 -0.46
N ILE A 84 13.69 -10.13 -1.39
CA ILE A 84 12.58 -9.26 -1.79
C ILE A 84 11.58 -9.12 -0.64
N VAL A 85 11.25 -10.21 0.05
CA VAL A 85 10.35 -10.16 1.21
C VAL A 85 10.97 -9.37 2.36
N GLU A 86 12.28 -9.51 2.62
CA GLU A 86 12.98 -8.70 3.62
C GLU A 86 12.95 -7.21 3.28
N ILE A 87 13.20 -6.84 2.02
CA ILE A 87 13.12 -5.44 1.57
C ILE A 87 11.69 -4.90 1.72
N LEU A 88 10.67 -5.66 1.33
CA LEU A 88 9.27 -5.23 1.44
C LEU A 88 8.84 -5.04 2.90
N THR A 89 9.17 -6.00 3.77
CA THR A 89 8.85 -5.93 5.21
C THR A 89 9.61 -4.81 5.92
N SER A 90 10.85 -4.52 5.51
CA SER A 90 11.62 -3.38 6.02
C SER A 90 10.98 -2.02 5.71
N GLY A 91 10.17 -1.96 4.65
CA GLY A 91 9.42 -0.77 4.24
C GLY A 91 8.15 -0.52 5.07
N PHE A 92 7.75 -1.43 5.96
CA PHE A 92 6.54 -1.24 6.76
C PHE A 92 6.69 -0.06 7.73
N SER A 93 5.66 0.78 7.79
CA SER A 93 5.56 1.94 8.68
C SER A 93 4.14 2.06 9.27
N GLY A 94 3.94 2.99 10.19
CA GLY A 94 2.61 3.28 10.77
C GLY A 94 1.93 2.05 11.37
N GLN A 95 0.62 1.91 11.15
CA GLN A 95 -0.18 0.77 11.63
C GLN A 95 0.34 -0.57 11.11
N LEU A 96 0.87 -0.61 9.89
CA LEU A 96 1.40 -1.84 9.28
C LEU A 96 2.63 -2.34 10.02
N LYS A 97 3.55 -1.44 10.39
CA LYS A 97 4.69 -1.77 11.26
C LYS A 97 4.23 -2.16 12.66
N GLY A 98 3.24 -1.44 13.19
CA GLY A 98 2.65 -1.77 14.49
C GLY A 98 2.08 -3.19 14.54
N TRP A 99 1.41 -3.65 13.48
CA TRP A 99 0.95 -5.03 13.36
C TRP A 99 2.09 -6.03 13.24
N TRP A 100 3.04 -5.77 12.34
CA TRP A 100 4.19 -6.63 12.14
C TRP A 100 4.99 -6.86 13.43
N ASP A 101 5.27 -5.80 14.20
CA ASP A 101 6.12 -5.91 15.38
C ASP A 101 5.39 -6.46 16.61
N ASN A 102 4.11 -6.14 16.80
CA ASN A 102 3.41 -6.39 18.07
C ASN A 102 2.35 -7.48 18.03
N TYR A 103 1.85 -7.84 16.84
CA TYR A 103 0.70 -8.74 16.70
C TYR A 103 1.00 -10.00 15.89
N VAL A 104 2.12 -10.05 15.17
CA VAL A 104 2.59 -11.24 14.44
C VAL A 104 3.71 -11.89 15.25
N SER A 105 3.54 -13.16 15.62
CA SER A 105 4.56 -13.92 16.36
C SER A 105 5.79 -14.19 15.49
N GLU A 106 6.93 -14.53 16.09
CA GLU A 106 8.14 -14.86 15.32
C GLU A 106 7.95 -16.12 14.48
N GLU A 107 7.13 -17.08 14.95
CA GLU A 107 6.73 -18.25 14.17
C GLU A 107 5.88 -17.86 12.95
N GLU A 108 4.87 -17.00 13.13
CA GLU A 108 4.03 -16.51 12.04
C GLU A 108 4.83 -15.68 11.03
N LYS A 109 5.78 -14.86 11.49
CA LYS A 109 6.72 -14.15 10.59
C LYS A 109 7.54 -15.12 9.79
N HIS A 110 8.05 -16.19 10.41
CA HIS A 110 8.83 -17.20 9.72
C HIS A 110 7.99 -17.95 8.68
N GLU A 111 6.74 -18.31 9.01
CA GLU A 111 5.80 -18.91 8.06
C GLU A 111 5.52 -17.99 6.87
N ILE A 112 5.31 -16.69 7.11
CA ILE A 112 5.09 -15.70 6.04
C ILE A 112 6.34 -15.54 5.17
N LEU A 113 7.53 -15.48 5.77
CA LEU A 113 8.79 -15.29 5.05
C LEU A 113 9.19 -16.52 4.22
N THR A 114 8.85 -17.72 4.68
CA THR A 114 9.16 -18.99 3.99
C THR A 114 8.01 -19.51 3.13
N ALA A 115 6.89 -18.77 3.08
CA ALA A 115 5.73 -19.14 2.29
C ALA A 115 6.09 -19.22 0.81
N VAL A 116 6.06 -20.43 0.27
CA VAL A 116 6.23 -20.69 -1.16
C VAL A 116 4.90 -21.06 -1.77
N LYS A 117 4.68 -20.62 -3.01
CA LYS A 117 3.49 -21.01 -3.76
C LYS A 117 3.60 -22.50 -4.14
N THR A 118 2.60 -23.29 -3.75
CA THR A 118 2.48 -24.70 -4.18
C THR A 118 1.40 -24.87 -5.24
N ASP A 119 1.55 -25.85 -6.12
CA ASP A 119 0.50 -26.27 -7.06
C ASP A 119 -0.60 -27.09 -6.35
N ALA A 120 -1.59 -27.56 -7.12
CA ALA A 120 -2.69 -28.37 -6.59
C ALA A 120 -2.21 -29.75 -6.08
N GLU A 121 -1.03 -30.17 -6.52
CA GLU A 121 -0.37 -31.42 -6.17
C GLU A 121 0.63 -31.28 -5.00
N GLY A 122 0.84 -30.06 -4.48
CA GLY A 122 1.73 -29.77 -3.36
C GLY A 122 3.20 -29.57 -3.75
N ASN A 123 3.54 -29.50 -5.04
CA ASN A 123 4.88 -29.16 -5.49
C ASN A 123 5.11 -27.66 -5.41
N ILE A 124 6.32 -27.26 -5.03
CA ILE A 124 6.74 -25.87 -5.00
C ILE A 124 6.79 -25.35 -6.44
N ILE A 125 5.99 -24.33 -6.75
CA ILE A 125 6.06 -23.59 -8.01
C ILE A 125 7.22 -22.59 -7.88
N THR A 126 8.44 -23.05 -8.06
CA THR A 126 9.55 -22.14 -8.30
C THR A 126 9.46 -21.65 -9.74
N THR A 127 9.30 -20.34 -9.92
CA THR A 127 9.59 -19.68 -11.20
C THR A 127 11.10 -19.72 -11.47
N VAL A 128 11.67 -20.92 -11.64
CA VAL A 128 13.04 -21.06 -12.16
C VAL A 128 12.96 -20.66 -13.63
N LYS A 129 13.44 -19.45 -13.94
CA LYS A 129 13.82 -19.13 -15.31
C LYS A 129 15.04 -20.01 -15.66
N VAL A 130 14.83 -20.96 -16.56
CA VAL A 130 15.90 -21.63 -17.33
C VAL A 130 16.53 -20.63 -18.28
#